data_AF-A0A1A8P6W0-F1
#
_entry.id   AF-A0A1A8P6W0-F1
#
_cell.length_a   1.000
_cell.length_b   1.000
_cell.length_c   1.000
_cell.angle_alpha   90.00
_cell.angle_beta   90.00
_cell.angle_gamma   90.00
#
_symmetry.space_group_name_H-M   'P 1'
#
loop_
_entity.id
_entity.type
_entity.pdbx_description
1 polymer ?
#
loop_
_entity_poly.entity_id
_entity_poly.type
_entity_poly.pdbx_seq_one_letter_code
_entity_poly.pdbx_strand_id
1 'polypeptide(L)'
;EGIQNMPNVRDHDASVYLRLQGDALSVGGYEQNPIFWEEVSDKFAFSLFDLDWDVFMQHIEGAINRVPVLEQTGIKSTVCGPESFTADHKPLMGEAPEVR
;
A
#
# COMPACT_ATOMS: atom_id res chain seq x y z
N GLU A 1 -26.38 3.16 -0.55
CA GLU A 1 -25.49 2.65 0.51
C GLU A 1 -24.53 1.66 -0.14
N GLY A 2 -23.22 1.78 0.10
CA GLY A 2 -22.22 0.90 -0.51
C GLY A 2 -22.27 -0.52 0.05
N ILE A 3 -21.41 -1.40 -0.47
CA ILE A 3 -21.22 -2.76 0.06
C ILE A 3 -20.90 -2.65 1.56
N GLN A 4 -21.48 -3.49 2.41
CA GLN A 4 -21.19 -3.53 3.85
C GLN A 4 -20.82 -4.97 4.25
N ASN A 5 -20.09 -5.12 5.36
CA ASN A 5 -19.73 -6.42 5.96
C ASN A 5 -18.82 -7.33 5.12
N MET A 6 -18.03 -6.77 4.20
CA MET A 6 -16.98 -7.52 3.52
C MET A 6 -15.73 -7.61 4.42
N PRO A 7 -15.14 -8.80 4.62
CA PRO A 7 -13.90 -8.92 5.36
C PRO A 7 -12.75 -8.28 4.59
N ASN A 8 -11.73 -7.80 5.33
CA ASN A 8 -10.45 -7.48 4.72
C ASN A 8 -9.79 -8.79 4.28
N VAL A 9 -9.17 -8.78 3.10
CA VAL A 9 -8.52 -9.95 2.53
C VAL A 9 -7.02 -9.68 2.43
N ARG A 10 -6.23 -10.70 2.76
CA ARG A 10 -4.78 -10.73 2.51
C ARG A 10 -4.48 -11.98 1.69
N ASP A 11 -3.86 -11.79 0.54
CA ASP A 11 -3.31 -12.86 -0.28
C ASP A 11 -1.79 -12.82 -0.15
N HIS A 12 -1.22 -13.80 0.56
CA HIS A 12 0.21 -13.87 0.80
C HIS A 12 0.98 -14.30 -0.45
N ASP A 13 0.39 -15.13 -1.31
CA ASP A 13 1.07 -15.67 -2.50
C ASP A 13 1.24 -14.57 -3.55
N ALA A 14 0.20 -13.75 -3.74
CA ALA A 14 0.26 -12.58 -4.62
C ALA A 14 0.78 -11.30 -3.91
N SER A 15 1.08 -11.36 -2.61
CA SER A 15 1.51 -10.23 -1.77
C SER A 15 0.55 -9.03 -1.74
N VAL A 16 -0.74 -9.22 -2.03
CA VAL A 16 -1.77 -8.17 -2.09
C VAL A 16 -2.71 -8.17 -0.88
N TYR A 17 -3.27 -7.02 -0.55
CA TYR A 17 -4.37 -6.87 0.40
C TYR A 17 -5.52 -6.09 -0.23
N LEU A 18 -6.74 -6.40 0.21
CA LEU A 18 -7.97 -5.82 -0.29
C LEU A 18 -8.81 -5.37 0.90
N ARG A 19 -9.28 -4.13 0.86
CA ARG A 19 -10.12 -3.55 1.91
C ARG A 19 -11.21 -2.70 1.28
N LEU A 20 -12.43 -2.84 1.78
CA LEU A 20 -13.51 -1.95 1.40
C LEU A 20 -13.23 -0.51 1.87
N GLN A 21 -13.41 0.45 0.96
CA GLN A 21 -13.28 1.88 1.23
C GLN A 21 -14.49 2.63 0.64
N GLY A 22 -15.52 2.80 1.46
CA GLY A 22 -16.77 3.42 1.02
C GLY A 22 -17.50 2.58 -0.02
N ASP A 23 -17.60 3.11 -1.24
CA ASP A 23 -18.16 2.46 -2.43
C ASP A 23 -17.08 1.83 -3.34
N ALA A 24 -15.81 1.90 -2.95
CA ALA A 24 -14.67 1.38 -3.70
C ALA A 24 -13.95 0.25 -2.96
N LEU A 25 -13.11 -0.49 -3.67
CA LEU A 25 -12.17 -1.46 -3.11
C LEU A 25 -10.77 -0.86 -3.13
N SER A 26 -10.15 -0.71 -1.96
CA SER A 26 -8.74 -0.38 -1.84
C SER A 26 -7.92 -1.64 -2.08
N VAL A 27 -6.97 -1.54 -3.01
CA VAL A 27 -6.04 -2.60 -3.40
C VAL A 27 -4.63 -2.08 -3.14
N GLY A 28 -3.85 -2.82 -2.38
CA GLY A 28 -2.45 -2.53 -2.16
C GLY A 28 -1.61 -3.79 -2.14
N GLY A 29 -0.30 -3.63 -2.30
CA GLY A 29 0.66 -4.72 -2.34
C GLY A 29 1.90 -4.40 -1.52
N TYR A 30 2.68 -5.44 -1.24
CA TYR A 30 4.02 -5.29 -0.68
C TYR A 30 5.01 -5.78 -1.72
N GLU A 31 5.85 -4.86 -2.18
CA GLU A 31 6.83 -5.12 -3.23
C GLU A 31 7.97 -5.97 -2.68
N GLN A 32 8.42 -6.96 -3.46
CA GLN A 32 9.59 -7.76 -3.09
C GLN A 32 10.89 -6.96 -3.20
N ASN A 33 10.95 -5.99 -4.11
CA ASN A 33 12.08 -5.10 -4.33
C ASN A 33 11.60 -3.64 -4.30
N PRO A 34 11.39 -3.07 -3.10
CA PRO A 34 10.85 -1.73 -2.98
C PRO A 34 11.84 -0.66 -3.44
N ILE A 35 11.31 0.48 -3.88
CA ILE A 35 12.11 1.67 -4.12
C ILE A 35 12.49 2.29 -2.78
N PHE A 36 13.79 2.42 -2.52
CA PHE A 36 14.29 3.16 -1.37
C PHE A 36 14.34 4.65 -1.68
N TRP A 37 13.68 5.43 -0.84
CA TRP A 37 13.72 6.88 -0.89
C TRP A 37 14.61 7.39 0.24
N GLU A 38 15.82 7.85 -0.09
CA GLU A 38 16.84 8.20 0.91
C GLU A 38 16.47 9.45 1.73
N GLU A 39 15.91 10.47 1.07
CA GLU A 39 15.56 11.74 1.69
C GLU A 39 14.15 12.16 1.28
N VAL A 40 13.24 12.21 2.26
CA VAL A 40 11.93 12.84 2.10
C VAL A 40 12.06 14.30 2.54
N SER A 41 11.68 15.24 1.67
CA SER A 41 11.75 16.68 2.00
C SER A 41 10.91 17.00 3.24
N ASP A 42 11.43 17.84 4.13
CA ASP A 42 10.70 18.36 5.31
C ASP A 42 9.39 19.10 4.94
N LYS A 43 9.25 19.52 3.67
CA LYS A 43 8.04 20.18 3.15
C LYS A 43 7.01 19.18 2.59
N PHE A 44 7.35 17.89 2.52
CA PHE A 44 6.47 16.84 2.05
C PHE A 44 5.47 16.47 3.15
N ALA A 45 4.39 17.23 3.23
CA ALA A 45 3.31 17.03 4.19
C ALA A 45 1.96 17.08 3.47
N PHE A 46 1.08 16.12 3.75
CA PHE A 46 -0.22 15.98 3.07
C PHE A 46 -0.10 15.84 1.54
N SER A 47 1.04 15.31 1.07
CA SER A 47 1.36 15.09 -0.33
C SER A 47 1.46 13.59 -0.62
N LEU A 48 1.28 13.25 -1.88
CA LEU A 48 1.47 11.90 -2.42
C LEU A 48 2.43 12.00 -3.61
N PHE A 49 3.13 10.90 -3.87
CA PHE A 49 3.84 10.71 -5.12
C PHE A 49 2.86 10.28 -6.22
N ASP A 50 3.29 10.46 -7.47
CA ASP A 50 2.65 9.78 -8.58
C ASP A 50 2.90 8.27 -8.46
N LEU A 51 1.87 7.47 -8.73
CA LEU A 51 2.00 6.02 -8.67
C LEU A 51 2.84 5.53 -9.85
N ASP A 52 3.91 4.81 -9.55
CA ASP A 52 4.68 4.06 -10.54
C ASP A 52 3.92 2.79 -10.92
N TRP A 53 3.33 2.80 -12.12
CA TRP A 53 2.54 1.68 -12.63
C TRP A 53 3.41 0.47 -13.00
N ASP A 54 4.66 0.67 -13.41
CA ASP A 54 5.55 -0.43 -13.78
C ASP A 54 5.87 -1.26 -12.53
N VAL A 55 6.08 -0.60 -11.39
CA VAL A 55 6.27 -1.25 -10.09
C VAL A 55 4.97 -1.88 -9.59
N PHE A 56 3.86 -1.15 -9.67
CA PHE A 56 2.57 -1.60 -9.13
C PHE A 56 1.90 -2.71 -9.97
N MET A 57 2.33 -2.91 -11.22
CA MET A 57 1.68 -3.85 -12.16
C MET A 57 1.60 -5.27 -11.60
N GLN A 58 2.65 -5.74 -10.92
CA GLN A 58 2.68 -7.07 -10.30
C GLN A 58 1.55 -7.26 -9.27
N HIS A 59 1.18 -6.19 -8.56
CA HIS A 59 0.15 -6.22 -7.53
C HIS A 59 -1.24 -6.13 -8.14
N ILE A 60 -1.45 -5.30 -9.16
CA ILE A 60 -2.77 -5.22 -9.80
C ILE A 60 -3.10 -6.52 -10.54
N GLU A 61 -2.13 -7.18 -11.18
CA GLU A 61 -2.32 -8.50 -11.80
C GLU A 61 -2.71 -9.56 -10.77
N GLY A 62 -2.01 -9.61 -9.62
CA GLY A 62 -2.36 -10.51 -8.52
C GLY A 62 -3.76 -10.24 -7.96
N ALA A 63 -4.14 -8.96 -7.83
CA ALA A 63 -5.46 -8.56 -7.39
C ALA A 63 -6.55 -8.92 -8.40
N ILE A 64 -6.32 -8.74 -9.70
CA ILE A 64 -7.25 -9.15 -10.77
C ILE A 64 -7.42 -10.66 -10.78
N ASN A 65 -6.33 -11.43 -10.65
CA ASN A 65 -6.42 -12.88 -10.56
C ASN A 65 -7.29 -13.32 -9.37
N ARG A 66 -7.20 -12.62 -8.23
CA ARG A 66 -8.03 -12.87 -7.04
C ARG A 66 -9.47 -12.38 -7.18
N VAL A 67 -9.67 -11.23 -7.84
CA VAL A 67 -10.96 -10.54 -7.99
C VAL A 67 -11.10 -10.06 -9.46
N PRO A 68 -11.55 -10.93 -10.37
CA PRO A 68 -11.50 -10.66 -11.82
C PRO A 68 -12.25 -9.42 -12.29
N VAL A 69 -13.31 -8.99 -11.57
CA VAL A 69 -14.07 -7.79 -11.94
C VAL A 69 -13.23 -6.51 -11.89
N LEU A 70 -12.10 -6.51 -11.17
CA LEU A 70 -11.20 -5.36 -11.08
C LEU A 70 -10.62 -4.94 -12.44
N GLU A 71 -10.46 -5.87 -13.38
CA GLU A 71 -9.96 -5.59 -14.73
C GLU A 71 -10.81 -4.54 -15.47
N GLN A 72 -12.12 -4.51 -15.19
CA GLN A 72 -13.09 -3.68 -15.90
C GLN A 72 -13.67 -2.55 -15.04
N THR A 73 -13.41 -2.56 -13.73
CA THR A 73 -14.03 -1.63 -12.77
C THR A 73 -13.49 -0.20 -12.93
N GLY A 74 -12.23 -0.06 -13.36
CA GLY A 74 -11.53 1.21 -13.45
C GLY A 74 -10.95 1.68 -12.11
N ILE A 75 -10.16 2.76 -12.16
CA ILE A 75 -9.43 3.31 -11.01
C ILE A 75 -10.10 4.59 -10.55
N LYS A 76 -10.50 4.65 -9.27
CA LYS A 76 -11.11 5.85 -8.67
C LYS A 76 -10.06 6.89 -8.26
N SER A 77 -8.95 6.43 -7.69
CA SER A 77 -7.83 7.26 -7.22
C SER A 77 -6.60 6.39 -6.95
N THR A 78 -5.43 7.00 -6.95
CA THR A 78 -4.16 6.36 -6.53
C THR A 78 -3.67 6.96 -5.22
N VAL A 79 -2.97 6.16 -4.43
CA VAL A 79 -2.29 6.60 -3.21
C VAL A 79 -0.90 5.99 -3.21
N CYS A 80 0.12 6.83 -3.34
CA CYS A 80 1.52 6.45 -3.23
C CYS A 80 2.21 7.46 -2.29
N GLY A 81 2.78 6.99 -1.20
CA GLY A 81 3.43 7.85 -0.22
C GLY A 81 4.57 7.11 0.46
N PRO A 82 5.47 7.83 1.15
CA PRO A 82 6.58 7.21 1.85
C PRO A 82 6.07 6.45 3.08
N GLU A 83 6.67 5.30 3.34
CA GLU A 83 6.48 4.51 4.56
C GLU A 83 7.85 4.19 5.16
N SER A 84 7.92 4.14 6.49
CA SER A 84 9.16 3.88 7.22
C SER A 84 9.26 2.41 7.59
N PHE A 85 10.34 1.75 7.16
CA PHE A 85 10.65 0.38 7.54
C PHE A 85 11.95 0.31 8.35
N THR A 86 11.92 -0.50 9.40
CA THR A 86 13.12 -0.92 10.12
C THR A 86 13.62 -2.25 9.56
N ALA A 87 14.88 -2.59 9.82
CA ALA A 87 15.50 -3.81 9.30
C ALA A 87 14.78 -5.12 9.73
N ASP A 88 14.00 -5.09 10.82
CA ASP A 88 13.22 -6.22 11.31
C ASP A 88 11.69 -6.02 11.20
N HIS A 89 11.27 -4.94 10.52
CA HIS A 89 9.88 -4.51 10.36
C HIS A 89 9.12 -4.22 11.67
N LYS A 90 9.82 -4.06 12.81
CA LYS A 90 9.22 -3.67 14.09
C LYS A 90 9.40 -2.18 14.36
N PRO A 91 8.49 -1.53 15.09
CA PRO A 91 8.68 -0.13 15.47
C PRO A 91 9.86 0.03 16.44
N LEU A 92 10.57 1.16 16.34
CA LEU A 92 11.55 1.58 17.34
C LEU A 92 10.82 2.36 18.44
N MET A 93 10.75 1.79 19.64
CA MET A 93 10.03 2.37 20.77
C MET A 93 10.91 2.38 22.03
N GLY A 94 10.95 3.50 22.73
CA GLY A 94 11.70 3.66 23.99
C GLY A 94 12.46 4.97 24.08
N GLU A 95 13.14 5.18 25.21
CA GLU A 95 14.06 6.28 25.41
C GLU A 95 15.34 6.07 24.60
N ALA A 96 15.86 7.13 23.98
CA ALA A 96 17.10 7.05 23.22
C ALA A 96 18.29 6.79 24.17
N PRO A 97 19.23 5.88 23.84
CA PRO A 97 20.35 5.56 24.74
C PRO A 97 21.22 6.75 25.15
N GLU A 98 21.29 7.79 24.32
CA GLU A 98 22.13 8.97 24.48
C GLU A 98 21.56 10.06 25.40
N VAL A 99 20.29 9.97 25.80
CA VAL A 99 19.64 11.00 26.63
C VAL A 99 19.61 10.67 28.13
N ARG A 100 20.44 9.72 28.58
CA ARG A 100 20.57 9.35 30.01
C ARG A 100 21.60 10.18 30.77
#